data_AF-A0A3M1WRF2-F1
#
_entry.id   AF-A0A3M1WRF2-F1
#
_cell.length_a   1.000
_cell.length_b   1.000
_cell.length_c   1.000
_cell.angle_alpha   90.00
_cell.angle_beta   90.00
_cell.angle_gamma   90.00
#
_symmetry.space_group_name_H-M   'P 1'
#
loop_
_entity.id
_entity.type
_entity.pdbx_description
1 polymer ?
#
loop_
_entity_poly.entity_id
_entity_poly.type
_entity_poly.pdbx_seq_one_letter_code
_entity_poly.pdbx_strand_id
1 'polypeptide(L)'
;IADFTERQYHESGWIAKLAAQWLKEICPRVFVTRGALTAHLRHIWGLDTVIPEVRFGEGLPVLDEAGNPLTPEDLHAGEARADKRLAHRHHLIDAIVIACSTPGLFNRMARHYKRVSEETPEGRKVRFRLQVDPPMPDLRDRARALVEACPVWHKPDRYPDGQFFEDTAYRLIEIEENGGKVRKLASRKKLKDAAGSGATERGVRKFVASIAYPETREVVRKAVEERLASGIKPANVFDDPILHPRFGTPIRRVFCFTDQPGMFTSVFSRKDAPQKVLGSSPNAFRKWLKHAGFACLELNRETGERRLVPVAEAMRVKSRSASEGVVRFYKGDTVIHPKDGRHYVVCQFKNEGGGMLVCTLVTEARPVRELSSATGLKKLKGRSLMKVMFADE
;
A
#
# COMPACT_ATOMS: atom_id res chain seq x y z
N ILE A 1 -7.80 11.99 7.87
CA ILE A 1 -6.78 11.09 8.46
C ILE A 1 -7.07 10.86 9.94
N ALA A 2 -7.25 11.90 10.76
CA ALA A 2 -7.62 11.75 12.18
C ALA A 2 -8.90 10.90 12.43
N ASP A 3 -10.00 11.19 11.71
CA ASP A 3 -11.27 10.43 11.81
C ASP A 3 -11.14 8.94 11.42
N PHE A 4 -10.25 8.61 10.47
CA PHE A 4 -9.98 7.21 10.10
C PHE A 4 -9.21 6.47 11.20
N THR A 5 -8.19 7.12 11.77
CA THR A 5 -7.40 6.56 12.87
C THR A 5 -8.25 6.38 14.14
N GLU A 6 -9.13 7.33 14.44
CA GLU A 6 -10.05 7.27 15.58
C GLU A 6 -11.03 6.09 15.44
N ARG A 7 -11.62 5.89 14.25
CA ARG A 7 -12.46 4.72 13.97
C ARG A 7 -11.71 3.40 14.18
N GLN A 8 -10.47 3.29 13.70
CA GLN A 8 -9.67 2.08 13.92
C GLN A 8 -9.42 1.80 15.41
N TYR A 9 -9.20 2.84 16.22
CA TYR A 9 -9.07 2.68 17.67
C TYR A 9 -10.39 2.22 18.32
N HIS A 10 -11.52 2.78 17.89
CA HIS A 10 -12.84 2.36 18.37
C HIS A 10 -13.15 0.90 18.00
N GLU A 11 -12.90 0.50 16.75
CA GLU A 11 -13.07 -0.87 16.26
C GLU A 11 -12.21 -1.86 17.05
N SER A 12 -10.92 -1.57 17.20
CA SER A 12 -10.00 -2.43 17.97
C SER A 12 -10.46 -2.60 19.42
N GLY A 13 -10.94 -1.52 20.05
CA GLY A 13 -11.48 -1.55 21.39
C GLY A 13 -12.80 -2.34 21.51
N TRP A 14 -13.65 -2.27 20.49
CA TRP A 14 -14.89 -3.06 20.42
C TRP A 14 -14.60 -4.55 20.23
N ILE A 15 -13.72 -4.90 19.30
CA ILE A 15 -13.29 -6.30 19.05
C ILE A 15 -12.72 -6.93 20.32
N ALA A 16 -11.84 -6.22 21.05
CA ALA A 16 -11.27 -6.73 22.29
C ALA A 16 -12.33 -7.01 23.37
N LYS A 17 -13.36 -6.16 23.48
CA LYS A 17 -14.48 -6.36 24.42
C LYS A 17 -15.34 -7.55 24.01
N LEU A 18 -15.67 -7.67 22.72
CA LEU A 18 -16.48 -8.78 22.21
C LEU A 18 -15.75 -10.12 22.36
N ALA A 19 -14.46 -10.17 21.99
CA ALA A 19 -13.63 -11.35 22.19
C ALA A 19 -13.58 -11.75 23.67
N ALA A 20 -13.44 -10.79 24.58
CA ALA A 20 -13.46 -11.06 26.02
C ALA A 20 -14.83 -11.55 26.52
N GLN A 21 -15.94 -11.11 25.94
CA GLN A 21 -17.28 -11.64 26.26
C GLN A 21 -17.38 -13.11 25.85
N TRP A 22 -17.02 -13.45 24.62
CA TRP A 22 -17.05 -14.84 24.14
C TRP A 22 -16.11 -15.74 24.92
N LEU A 23 -14.88 -15.28 25.19
CA LEU A 23 -13.93 -16.06 25.98
C LEU A 23 -14.38 -16.32 27.41
N LYS A 24 -15.22 -15.44 28.00
CA LYS A 24 -15.77 -15.64 29.36
C LYS A 24 -16.75 -16.80 29.47
N GLU A 25 -17.39 -17.18 28.36
CA GLU A 25 -18.27 -18.35 28.32
C GLU A 25 -17.48 -19.66 28.49
N ILE A 26 -16.19 -19.65 28.13
CA ILE A 26 -15.29 -20.82 28.18
C ILE A 26 -14.33 -20.72 29.37
N CYS A 27 -13.78 -19.54 29.63
CA CYS A 27 -12.79 -19.27 30.67
C CYS A 27 -13.25 -18.11 31.57
N PRO A 28 -13.57 -18.36 32.85
CA PRO A 28 -14.14 -17.32 33.72
C PRO A 28 -13.14 -16.19 34.04
N ARG A 29 -11.83 -16.43 33.90
CA ARG A 29 -10.76 -15.48 34.25
C ARG A 29 -10.19 -14.79 33.03
N VAL A 30 -11.01 -13.96 32.39
CA VAL A 30 -10.62 -13.14 31.23
C VAL A 30 -10.73 -11.65 31.58
N PHE A 31 -9.68 -10.90 31.28
CA PHE A 31 -9.63 -9.45 31.47
C PHE A 31 -9.13 -8.75 30.21
N VAL A 32 -9.50 -7.48 30.08
CA VAL A 32 -9.05 -6.61 28.99
C VAL A 32 -8.25 -5.47 29.61
N THR A 33 -7.18 -5.05 28.95
CA THR A 33 -6.38 -3.91 29.38
C THR A 33 -6.39 -2.79 28.35
N ARG A 34 -5.99 -1.59 28.77
CA ARG A 34 -5.84 -0.42 27.89
C ARG A 34 -4.40 -0.36 27.39
N GLY A 35 -4.23 -0.07 26.10
CA GLY A 35 -2.90 0.04 25.49
C GLY A 35 -1.96 1.03 26.18
N ALA A 36 -2.48 2.12 26.77
CA ALA A 36 -1.68 3.07 27.54
C ALA A 36 -1.03 2.44 28.79
N LEU A 37 -1.72 1.52 29.47
CA LEU A 37 -1.18 0.84 30.65
C LEU A 37 -0.11 -0.17 30.23
N THR A 38 -0.37 -0.96 29.18
CA THR A 38 0.62 -1.87 28.60
C THR A 38 1.86 -1.12 28.11
N ALA A 39 1.70 0.03 27.44
CA ALA A 39 2.81 0.85 26.97
C ALA A 39 3.66 1.40 28.13
N HIS A 40 3.02 1.77 29.25
CA HIS A 40 3.73 2.19 30.45
C HIS A 40 4.57 1.05 31.04
N LEU A 41 3.98 -0.13 31.25
CA LEU A 41 4.70 -1.30 31.77
C LEU A 41 5.86 -1.71 30.87
N ARG A 42 5.62 -1.75 29.55
CA ARG A 42 6.68 -2.04 28.55
C ARG A 42 7.88 -1.09 28.68
N HIS A 43 7.60 0.20 28.93
CA HIS A 43 8.62 1.21 29.10
C HIS A 43 9.42 1.03 30.40
N ILE A 44 8.73 0.95 31.55
CA ILE A 44 9.41 0.84 32.85
C ILE A 44 10.11 -0.51 33.05
N TRP A 45 9.68 -1.56 32.35
CA TRP A 45 10.37 -2.85 32.33
C TRP A 45 11.50 -2.93 31.29
N GLY A 46 11.84 -1.82 30.63
CA GLY A 46 12.97 -1.75 29.69
C GLY A 46 12.78 -2.58 28.41
N LEU A 47 11.53 -2.91 28.06
CA LEU A 47 11.21 -3.76 26.90
C LEU A 47 11.11 -2.98 25.58
N ASP A 48 11.03 -1.64 25.64
CA ASP A 48 10.97 -0.78 24.45
C ASP A 48 12.22 -0.93 23.55
N THR A 49 13.39 -1.24 24.13
CA THR A 49 14.66 -1.37 23.39
C THR A 49 14.95 -2.78 22.88
N VAL A 50 14.15 -3.78 23.25
CA VAL A 50 14.35 -5.18 22.82
C VAL A 50 14.27 -5.33 21.30
N ILE A 51 13.23 -4.76 20.68
CA ILE A 51 13.07 -4.82 19.22
C ILE A 51 14.22 -4.11 18.48
N PRO A 52 14.60 -2.86 18.85
CA PRO A 52 15.78 -2.21 18.31
C PRO A 52 17.07 -3.05 18.39
N GLU A 53 17.39 -3.62 19.56
CA GLU A 53 18.58 -4.46 19.75
C GLU A 53 18.61 -5.66 18.80
N VAL A 54 17.48 -6.37 18.70
CA VAL A 54 17.37 -7.52 17.78
C VAL A 54 17.54 -7.07 16.33
N ARG A 55 16.96 -5.93 15.94
CA ARG A 55 17.10 -5.40 14.57
C ARG A 55 18.55 -5.03 14.24
N PHE A 56 19.27 -4.41 15.16
CA PHE A 56 20.70 -4.13 14.96
C PHE A 56 21.49 -5.43 14.78
N GLY A 57 21.21 -6.46 15.58
CA GLY A 57 21.82 -7.80 15.41
C GLY A 57 21.50 -8.46 14.06
N GLU A 58 20.31 -8.21 13.51
CA GLU A 58 19.89 -8.69 12.18
C GLU A 58 20.48 -7.87 11.00
N GLY A 59 21.19 -6.78 11.30
CA GLY A 59 21.71 -5.83 10.31
C GLY A 59 20.63 -4.94 9.69
N LEU A 60 19.52 -4.71 10.40
CA LEU A 60 18.39 -3.90 9.95
C LEU A 60 18.41 -2.51 10.61
N PRO A 61 17.96 -1.46 9.90
CA PRO A 61 17.92 -0.13 10.49
C PRO A 61 16.84 -0.05 11.57
N VAL A 62 17.13 0.79 12.56
CA VAL A 62 16.19 1.30 13.56
C VAL A 62 15.95 2.76 13.26
N LEU A 63 14.69 3.18 13.27
CA LEU A 63 14.26 4.55 13.00
C LEU A 63 13.45 5.10 14.19
N ASP A 64 13.40 6.41 14.34
CA ASP A 64 12.44 7.09 15.22
C ASP A 64 11.04 7.21 14.57
N GLU A 65 10.07 7.79 15.29
CA GLU A 65 8.71 8.04 14.77
C GLU A 65 8.68 9.05 13.60
N ALA A 66 9.73 9.84 13.42
CA ALA A 66 9.87 10.77 12.29
C ALA A 66 10.56 10.13 11.07
N GLY A 67 11.02 8.88 11.19
CA GLY A 67 11.71 8.13 10.14
C GLY A 67 13.22 8.40 10.07
N ASN A 68 13.80 9.08 11.05
CA ASN A 68 15.24 9.32 11.12
C ASN A 68 15.94 8.06 11.64
N PRO A 69 17.11 7.68 11.07
CA PRO A 69 17.88 6.55 11.57
C PRO A 69 18.43 6.82 12.97
N LEU A 70 18.39 5.78 13.81
CA LEU A 70 18.96 5.80 15.16
C LEU A 70 20.15 4.85 15.24
N THR A 71 21.13 5.26 16.05
CA THR A 71 22.29 4.46 16.43
C THR A 71 22.02 3.73 17.76
N PRO A 72 22.79 2.68 18.09
CA PRO A 72 22.75 2.07 19.43
C PRO A 72 23.02 3.07 20.55
N GLU A 73 23.90 4.05 20.32
CA GLU A 73 24.26 5.09 21.27
C GLU A 73 23.07 6.01 21.60
N ASP A 74 22.30 6.43 20.59
CA ASP A 74 21.11 7.29 20.78
C ASP A 74 20.07 6.64 21.70
N LEU A 75 19.93 5.30 21.61
CA LEU A 75 19.01 4.54 22.44
C LEU A 75 19.55 4.33 23.86
N HIS A 76 20.86 4.10 24.00
CA HIS A 76 21.49 3.90 25.31
C HIS A 76 21.49 5.21 26.12
N ALA A 77 21.73 6.34 25.48
CA ALA A 77 21.67 7.66 26.09
C ALA A 77 20.24 8.10 26.44
N GLY A 78 19.21 7.42 25.90
CA GLY A 78 17.80 7.79 26.09
C GLY A 78 17.41 9.09 25.39
N GLU A 79 18.22 9.54 24.44
CA GLU A 79 18.03 10.79 23.68
C GLU A 79 16.95 10.65 22.61
N ALA A 80 16.72 9.42 22.12
CA ALA A 80 15.72 9.12 21.12
C ALA A 80 14.91 7.86 21.45
N ARG A 81 13.70 7.76 20.87
CA ARG A 81 12.83 6.60 20.98
C ARG A 81 12.61 5.98 19.61
N ALA A 82 12.95 4.71 19.48
CA ALA A 82 12.65 3.95 18.28
C ALA A 82 11.14 3.81 18.05
N ASP A 83 10.73 3.89 16.79
CA ASP A 83 9.37 3.53 16.42
C ASP A 83 9.16 2.02 16.65
N LYS A 84 8.22 1.69 17.53
CA LYS A 84 7.86 0.29 17.80
C LYS A 84 7.25 -0.41 16.58
N ARG A 85 6.73 0.33 15.60
CA ARG A 85 6.04 -0.18 14.41
C ARG A 85 6.98 -0.53 13.27
N LEU A 86 8.29 -0.59 13.52
CA LEU A 86 9.28 -1.07 12.55
C LEU A 86 9.28 -2.60 12.38
N ALA A 87 8.75 -3.35 13.35
CA ALA A 87 8.71 -4.80 13.27
C ALA A 87 7.42 -5.37 13.85
N HIS A 88 6.82 -6.38 13.18
CA HIS A 88 5.59 -7.04 13.64
C HIS A 88 5.73 -7.70 15.02
N ARG A 89 6.94 -8.09 15.40
CA ARG A 89 7.26 -8.71 16.71
C ARG A 89 6.98 -7.79 17.91
N HIS A 90 6.69 -6.50 17.73
CA HIS A 90 6.21 -5.65 18.82
C HIS A 90 4.90 -6.15 19.46
N HIS A 91 4.06 -6.88 18.70
CA HIS A 91 2.87 -7.54 19.24
C HIS A 91 3.22 -8.61 20.28
N LEU A 92 4.32 -9.34 20.08
CA LEU A 92 4.82 -10.31 21.06
C LEU A 92 5.25 -9.62 22.35
N ILE A 93 5.97 -8.49 22.26
CA ILE A 93 6.34 -7.72 23.45
C ILE A 93 5.10 -7.24 24.20
N ASP A 94 4.10 -6.69 23.50
CA ASP A 94 2.85 -6.26 24.13
C ASP A 94 2.12 -7.45 24.79
N ALA A 95 2.14 -8.63 24.16
CA ALA A 95 1.57 -9.86 24.73
C ALA A 95 2.32 -10.36 25.98
N ILE A 96 3.65 -10.33 25.98
CA ILE A 96 4.49 -10.64 27.16
C ILE A 96 4.10 -9.72 28.32
N VAL A 97 3.99 -8.41 28.07
CA VAL A 97 3.59 -7.45 29.11
C VAL A 97 2.22 -7.78 29.68
N ILE A 98 1.25 -8.11 28.83
CA ILE A 98 -0.10 -8.48 29.26
C ILE A 98 -0.07 -9.76 30.10
N ALA A 99 0.66 -10.79 29.66
CA ALA A 99 0.78 -12.08 30.35
C ALA A 99 1.49 -11.97 31.71
N CYS A 100 2.48 -11.09 31.80
CA CYS A 100 3.23 -10.77 33.01
C CYS A 100 2.51 -9.79 33.95
N SER A 101 1.27 -9.41 33.64
CA SER A 101 0.47 -8.47 34.41
C SER A 101 -0.76 -9.12 35.02
N THR A 102 -1.31 -8.50 36.07
CA THR A 102 -2.52 -8.97 36.73
C THR A 102 -3.66 -7.95 36.62
N PRO A 103 -4.93 -8.36 36.72
CA PRO A 103 -6.05 -7.44 36.83
C PRO A 103 -5.89 -6.44 37.98
N GLY A 104 -5.35 -6.89 39.12
CA GLY A 104 -5.08 -6.04 40.29
C GLY A 104 -4.07 -4.93 39.98
N LEU A 105 -2.98 -5.27 39.29
CA LEU A 105 -1.99 -4.30 38.82
C LEU A 105 -2.63 -3.27 37.86
N PHE A 106 -3.36 -3.73 36.85
CA PHE A 106 -4.02 -2.82 35.91
C PHE A 106 -5.06 -1.91 36.60
N ASN A 107 -5.81 -2.42 37.57
CA ASN A 107 -6.75 -1.61 38.34
C ASN A 107 -6.03 -0.55 39.19
N ARG A 108 -4.93 -0.92 39.87
CA ARG A 108 -4.10 0.03 40.60
C ARG A 108 -3.55 1.11 39.67
N MET A 109 -3.08 0.70 38.49
CA MET A 109 -2.61 1.62 37.48
C MET A 109 -3.71 2.54 36.95
N ALA A 110 -4.89 2.02 36.62
CA ALA A 110 -6.00 2.82 36.12
C ALA A 110 -6.47 3.87 37.13
N ARG A 111 -6.52 3.53 38.42
CA ARG A 111 -6.82 4.48 39.51
C ARG A 111 -5.76 5.57 39.62
N HIS A 112 -4.48 5.21 39.54
CA HIS A 112 -3.40 6.18 39.51
C HIS A 112 -3.50 7.11 38.29
N TYR A 113 -3.78 6.54 37.10
CA TYR A 113 -3.96 7.30 35.86
C TYR A 113 -5.06 8.36 36.01
N LYS A 114 -6.22 7.95 36.55
CA LYS A 114 -7.36 8.84 36.77
C LYS A 114 -6.97 10.02 37.67
N ARG A 115 -6.33 9.74 38.82
CA ARG A 115 -5.88 10.77 39.75
C ARG A 115 -4.91 11.77 39.10
N VAL A 116 -3.87 11.26 38.43
CA VAL A 116 -2.88 12.13 37.77
C VAL A 116 -3.52 12.93 36.62
N SER A 117 -4.49 12.35 35.92
CA SER A 117 -5.23 13.05 34.87
C SER A 117 -6.06 14.21 35.43
N GLU A 118 -6.66 14.06 36.61
CA GLU A 118 -7.42 15.12 37.29
C GLU A 118 -6.51 16.24 37.82
N GLU A 119 -5.29 15.90 38.24
CA GLU A 119 -4.26 16.85 38.69
C GLU A 119 -3.55 17.57 37.52
N THR A 120 -3.65 17.05 36.29
CA THR A 120 -2.93 17.59 35.14
C THR A 120 -3.71 18.76 34.54
N PRO A 121 -3.11 19.95 34.40
CA PRO A 121 -3.76 21.09 33.76
C PRO A 121 -4.21 20.79 32.33
N GLU A 122 -5.31 21.41 31.92
CA GLU A 122 -5.86 21.28 30.58
C GLU A 122 -4.81 21.62 29.50
N GLY A 123 -4.75 20.80 28.45
CA GLY A 123 -3.75 20.93 27.38
C GLY A 123 -2.37 20.34 27.69
N ARG A 124 -2.09 19.84 28.92
CA ARG A 124 -0.84 19.13 29.23
C ARG A 124 -0.99 17.62 29.09
N LYS A 125 0.08 16.96 28.63
CA LYS A 125 0.14 15.50 28.50
C LYS A 125 0.25 14.85 29.88
N VAL A 126 -0.73 14.03 30.23
CA VAL A 126 -0.74 13.23 31.46
C VAL A 126 0.48 12.30 31.46
N ARG A 127 1.34 12.42 32.49
CA ARG A 127 2.52 11.56 32.66
C ARG A 127 2.26 10.54 33.75
N PHE A 128 2.32 9.27 33.40
CA PHE A 128 2.14 8.19 34.34
C PHE A 128 3.42 8.00 35.19
N ARG A 129 3.31 8.02 36.52
CA ARG A 129 4.47 8.06 37.44
C ARG A 129 4.66 6.79 38.27
N LEU A 130 3.73 5.84 38.19
CA LEU A 130 3.80 4.62 39.00
C LEU A 130 4.95 3.72 38.51
N GLN A 131 5.90 3.46 39.40
CA GLN A 131 6.97 2.48 39.19
C GLN A 131 6.52 1.11 39.73
N VAL A 132 6.79 0.07 38.95
CA VAL A 132 6.44 -1.32 39.27
C VAL A 132 7.55 -2.19 38.69
N ASP A 133 8.23 -2.92 39.55
CA ASP A 133 9.26 -3.86 39.11
C ASP A 133 8.67 -4.95 38.21
N PRO A 134 9.44 -5.47 37.24
CA PRO A 134 9.00 -6.63 36.48
C PRO A 134 8.75 -7.82 37.42
N PRO A 135 7.80 -8.72 37.09
CA PRO A 135 7.50 -9.88 37.94
C PRO A 135 8.67 -10.86 38.09
N MET A 136 9.72 -10.72 37.29
CA MET A 136 10.96 -11.49 37.38
C MET A 136 12.15 -10.64 36.90
N PRO A 137 13.34 -10.80 37.52
CA PRO A 137 14.51 -10.00 37.19
C PRO A 137 15.00 -10.15 35.74
N ASP A 138 14.86 -11.34 35.17
CA ASP A 138 15.36 -11.71 33.84
C ASP A 138 14.29 -11.57 32.73
N LEU A 139 13.17 -10.88 33.01
CA LEU A 139 12.06 -10.71 32.06
C LEU A 139 12.55 -10.17 30.71
N ARG A 140 13.47 -9.21 30.75
CA ARG A 140 13.99 -8.56 29.55
C ARG A 140 14.75 -9.54 28.66
N ASP A 141 15.65 -10.33 29.24
CA ASP A 141 16.48 -11.28 28.50
C ASP A 141 15.62 -12.39 27.91
N ARG A 142 14.62 -12.86 28.67
CA ARG A 142 13.61 -13.81 28.18
C ARG A 142 12.81 -13.23 27.01
N ALA A 143 12.37 -11.98 27.12
CA ALA A 143 11.63 -11.32 26.06
C ALA A 143 12.46 -11.18 24.78
N ARG A 144 13.76 -10.85 24.93
CA ARG A 144 14.70 -10.79 23.81
C ARG A 144 14.86 -12.14 23.12
N ALA A 145 15.14 -13.21 23.87
CA ALA A 145 15.26 -14.56 23.32
C ALA A 145 13.99 -15.01 22.58
N LEU A 146 12.80 -14.70 23.12
CA LEU A 146 11.54 -14.98 22.46
C LEU A 146 11.37 -14.18 21.16
N VAL A 147 11.76 -12.90 21.12
CA VAL A 147 11.70 -12.08 19.90
C VAL A 147 12.66 -12.58 18.83
N GLU A 148 13.88 -12.98 19.20
CA GLU A 148 14.88 -13.54 18.27
C GLU A 148 14.38 -14.85 17.65
N ALA A 149 13.73 -15.71 18.45
CA ALA A 149 13.23 -17.01 18.00
C ALA A 149 11.83 -16.97 17.34
N CYS A 150 11.08 -15.86 17.45
CA CYS A 150 9.67 -15.81 17.06
C CYS A 150 9.47 -15.88 15.53
N PRO A 151 8.86 -16.97 15.00
CA PRO A 151 8.41 -16.97 13.62
C PRO A 151 7.16 -16.10 13.49
N VAL A 152 7.22 -15.09 12.61
CA VAL A 152 6.06 -14.27 12.29
C VAL A 152 5.27 -14.98 11.20
N TRP A 153 4.01 -15.29 11.49
CA TRP A 153 3.10 -15.89 10.51
C TRP A 153 2.16 -14.83 9.93
N HIS A 154 1.96 -14.87 8.62
CA HIS A 154 1.00 -14.04 7.90
C HIS A 154 -0.07 -14.95 7.32
N LYS A 155 -1.34 -14.59 7.53
CA LYS A 155 -2.45 -15.35 6.97
C LYS A 155 -2.41 -15.23 5.45
N PRO A 156 -2.26 -16.34 4.70
CA PRO A 156 -2.40 -16.29 3.25
C PRO A 156 -3.87 -16.06 2.91
N ASP A 157 -4.18 -14.96 2.21
CA ASP A 157 -5.50 -14.72 1.65
C ASP A 157 -5.44 -14.95 0.14
N ARG A 158 -5.83 -16.16 -0.26
CA ARG A 158 -5.81 -16.60 -1.66
C ARG A 158 -7.15 -16.37 -2.37
N TYR A 159 -8.10 -15.73 -1.70
CA TYR A 159 -9.34 -15.35 -2.35
C TYR A 159 -9.08 -14.14 -3.26
N PRO A 160 -9.43 -14.19 -4.56
CA PRO A 160 -9.33 -13.01 -5.39
C PRO A 160 -10.33 -11.99 -4.86
N ASP A 161 -9.85 -10.86 -4.33
CA ASP A 161 -10.67 -9.80 -3.78
C ASP A 161 -10.25 -8.42 -4.30
N GLY A 162 -11.04 -7.40 -3.95
CA GLY A 162 -10.74 -6.02 -4.30
C GLY A 162 -11.26 -5.55 -5.66
N GLN A 163 -10.79 -4.37 -6.05
CA GLN A 163 -11.27 -3.64 -7.23
C GLN A 163 -10.85 -4.36 -8.52
N PHE A 164 -11.79 -4.56 -9.44
CA PHE A 164 -11.51 -5.24 -10.71
C PHE A 164 -10.79 -4.33 -11.71
N PHE A 165 -11.20 -3.07 -11.75
CA PHE A 165 -10.78 -2.09 -12.73
C PHE A 165 -10.58 -0.72 -12.09
N GLU A 166 -9.63 0.06 -12.60
CA GLU A 166 -9.54 1.48 -12.26
C GLU A 166 -10.84 2.19 -12.61
N ASP A 167 -11.22 3.21 -11.82
CA ASP A 167 -12.50 3.95 -12.02
C ASP A 167 -12.50 4.79 -13.30
N THR A 168 -11.32 5.03 -13.88
CA THR A 168 -11.19 5.82 -15.09
C THR A 168 -11.57 5.00 -16.31
N ALA A 169 -12.59 5.46 -17.03
CA ALA A 169 -12.97 4.88 -18.30
C ALA A 169 -12.26 5.56 -19.47
N TYR A 170 -11.62 4.74 -20.29
CA TYR A 170 -10.81 5.15 -21.44
C TYR A 170 -11.55 4.94 -22.75
N ARG A 171 -11.12 5.67 -23.77
CA ARG A 171 -11.43 5.42 -25.18
C ARG A 171 -10.23 4.73 -25.83
N LEU A 172 -10.47 3.75 -26.68
CA LEU A 172 -9.43 3.17 -27.53
C LEU A 172 -9.45 3.91 -28.88
N ILE A 173 -8.30 4.47 -29.27
CA ILE A 173 -8.13 5.21 -30.52
C ILE A 173 -7.04 4.48 -31.32
N GLU A 174 -7.34 4.21 -32.58
CA GLU A 174 -6.39 3.64 -33.53
C GLU A 174 -5.63 4.79 -34.22
N ILE A 175 -4.31 4.71 -34.22
CA ILE A 175 -3.42 5.66 -34.86
C ILE A 175 -2.43 4.93 -35.75
N GLU A 176 -1.92 5.63 -36.76
CA GLU A 176 -0.79 5.17 -37.55
C GLU A 176 0.51 5.65 -36.90
N GLU A 177 1.40 4.72 -36.58
CA GLU A 177 2.70 4.98 -35.96
C GLU A 177 3.71 4.00 -36.56
N ASN A 178 4.87 4.49 -37.00
CA ASN A 178 5.94 3.69 -37.61
C ASN A 178 5.46 2.76 -38.77
N GLY A 179 4.51 3.23 -39.59
CA GLY A 179 3.98 2.46 -40.73
C GLY A 179 3.00 1.34 -40.36
N GLY A 180 2.57 1.25 -39.09
CA GLY A 180 1.59 0.27 -38.62
C GLY A 180 0.43 0.91 -37.85
N LYS A 181 -0.71 0.23 -37.81
CA LYS A 181 -1.87 0.64 -37.01
C LYS A 181 -1.69 0.19 -35.56
N VAL A 182 -1.62 1.13 -34.64
CA VAL A 182 -1.47 0.90 -33.19
C VAL A 182 -2.71 1.43 -32.47
N ARG A 183 -3.20 0.68 -31.49
CA ARG A 183 -4.33 1.09 -30.65
C ARG A 183 -3.83 1.62 -29.31
N LYS A 184 -4.16 2.87 -28.98
CA LYS A 184 -3.78 3.51 -27.71
C LYS A 184 -5.01 3.95 -26.92
N LEU A 185 -4.92 3.83 -25.59
CA LEU A 185 -5.95 4.34 -24.70
C LEU A 185 -5.82 5.85 -24.55
N ALA A 186 -6.96 6.53 -24.47
CA ALA A 186 -7.03 7.96 -24.25
C ALA A 186 -8.10 8.30 -23.20
N SER A 187 -7.80 9.26 -22.34
CA SER A 187 -8.74 9.82 -21.35
C SER A 187 -8.97 11.29 -21.60
N ARG A 188 -10.13 11.79 -21.17
CA ARG A 188 -10.51 13.20 -21.35
C ARG A 188 -9.93 14.04 -20.22
N LYS A 189 -9.08 15.01 -20.56
CA LYS A 189 -8.43 15.94 -19.61
C LYS A 189 -8.86 17.38 -19.90
N LYS A 190 -8.89 18.25 -18.90
CA LYS A 190 -9.10 19.69 -19.12
C LYS A 190 -7.78 20.30 -19.56
N LEU A 191 -7.83 21.31 -20.43
CA LEU A 191 -6.59 22.03 -20.81
C LEU A 191 -5.92 22.67 -19.59
N LYS A 192 -6.72 23.26 -18.68
CA LYS A 192 -6.23 23.87 -17.45
C LYS A 192 -5.49 22.90 -16.51
N ASP A 193 -5.72 21.58 -16.61
CA ASP A 193 -5.01 20.60 -15.78
C ASP A 193 -3.49 20.58 -16.12
N ALA A 194 -3.09 21.09 -17.29
CA ALA A 194 -1.70 21.21 -17.72
C ALA A 194 -1.06 22.57 -17.39
N ALA A 195 -1.84 23.55 -16.90
CA ALA A 195 -1.42 24.93 -16.66
C ALA A 195 -1.90 25.38 -15.27
N GLY A 196 -1.22 24.89 -14.22
CA GLY A 196 -1.44 25.28 -12.83
C GLY A 196 -0.20 25.88 -12.18
N SER A 197 -0.26 26.14 -10.88
CA SER A 197 0.90 26.58 -10.09
C SER A 197 2.04 25.56 -10.24
N GLY A 198 3.20 26.01 -10.74
CA GLY A 198 4.36 25.14 -11.04
C GLY A 198 4.40 24.53 -12.45
N ALA A 199 3.49 24.90 -13.36
CA ALA A 199 3.55 24.46 -14.75
C ALA A 199 4.83 24.98 -15.44
N THR A 200 5.47 24.11 -16.23
CA THR A 200 6.65 24.44 -17.03
C THR A 200 6.30 24.39 -18.52
N GLU A 201 7.01 25.15 -19.36
CA GLU A 201 6.83 25.09 -20.82
C GLU A 201 6.99 23.66 -21.35
N ARG A 202 8.00 22.93 -20.84
CA ARG A 202 8.23 21.53 -21.19
C ARG A 202 7.03 20.65 -20.83
N GLY A 203 6.43 20.86 -19.65
CA GLY A 203 5.25 20.13 -19.20
C GLY A 203 4.03 20.39 -20.08
N VAL A 204 3.77 21.67 -20.40
CA VAL A 204 2.67 22.08 -21.29
C VAL A 204 2.87 21.48 -22.69
N ARG A 205 4.06 21.61 -23.28
CA ARG A 205 4.38 21.03 -24.60
C ARG A 205 4.21 19.52 -24.61
N LYS A 206 4.65 18.81 -23.56
CA LYS A 206 4.45 17.36 -23.41
C LYS A 206 2.95 17.01 -23.35
N PHE A 207 2.16 17.78 -22.60
CA PHE A 207 0.71 17.59 -22.54
C PHE A 207 0.06 17.78 -23.92
N VAL A 208 0.38 18.86 -24.63
CA VAL A 208 -0.16 19.14 -25.97
C VAL A 208 0.23 18.02 -26.94
N ALA A 209 1.48 17.55 -26.93
CA ALA A 209 1.93 16.42 -27.75
C ALA A 209 1.12 15.13 -27.48
N SER A 210 0.60 14.94 -26.26
CA SER A 210 -0.22 13.78 -25.90
C SER A 210 -1.67 13.84 -26.42
N ILE A 211 -2.15 14.99 -26.92
CA ILE A 211 -3.54 15.14 -27.40
C ILE A 211 -3.81 14.17 -28.53
N ALA A 212 -4.87 13.37 -28.43
CA ALA A 212 -5.07 12.20 -29.27
C ALA A 212 -5.40 12.51 -30.74
N TYR A 213 -6.20 13.56 -30.99
CA TYR A 213 -6.65 13.91 -32.34
C TYR A 213 -5.72 14.94 -32.99
N PRO A 214 -5.14 14.67 -34.19
CA PRO A 214 -4.14 15.53 -34.82
C PRO A 214 -4.62 16.97 -35.08
N GLU A 215 -5.84 17.16 -35.56
CA GLU A 215 -6.37 18.48 -35.89
C GLU A 215 -6.57 19.33 -34.63
N THR A 216 -7.09 18.71 -33.56
CA THR A 216 -7.23 19.38 -32.26
C THR A 216 -5.86 19.67 -31.64
N ARG A 217 -4.92 18.72 -31.76
CA ARG A 217 -3.55 18.89 -31.27
C ARG A 217 -2.89 20.10 -31.92
N GLU A 218 -3.01 20.23 -33.24
CA GLU A 218 -2.37 21.31 -34.00
C GLU A 218 -2.95 22.68 -33.66
N VAL A 219 -4.28 22.79 -33.54
CA VAL A 219 -4.95 24.04 -33.12
C VAL A 219 -4.48 24.47 -31.73
N VAL A 220 -4.46 23.54 -30.77
CA VAL A 220 -4.01 23.83 -29.41
C VAL A 220 -2.52 24.15 -29.38
N ARG A 221 -1.69 23.42 -30.14
CA ARG A 221 -0.25 23.65 -30.24
C ARG A 221 0.05 25.05 -30.77
N LYS A 222 -0.57 25.46 -31.87
CA LYS A 222 -0.37 26.79 -32.46
C LYS A 222 -0.70 27.89 -31.45
N ALA A 223 -1.88 27.81 -30.83
CA ALA A 223 -2.29 28.79 -29.83
C ALA A 223 -1.37 28.82 -28.59
N VAL A 224 -0.87 27.67 -28.13
CA VAL A 224 0.08 27.60 -27.01
C VAL A 224 1.42 28.23 -27.38
N GLU A 225 1.99 27.89 -28.54
CA GLU A 225 3.28 28.45 -28.97
C GLU A 225 3.21 29.96 -29.20
N GLU A 226 2.13 30.48 -29.80
CA GLU A 226 1.89 31.92 -29.95
C GLU A 226 1.84 32.63 -28.59
N ARG A 227 1.09 32.08 -27.63
CA ARG A 227 0.96 32.65 -26.28
C ARG A 227 2.27 32.63 -25.50
N LEU A 228 3.01 31.53 -25.56
CA LEU A 228 4.34 31.43 -24.93
C LEU A 228 5.32 32.43 -25.57
N ALA A 229 5.30 32.57 -26.89
CA ALA A 229 6.13 33.55 -27.61
C ALA A 229 5.77 35.00 -27.25
N SER A 230 4.49 35.29 -26.96
CA SER A 230 4.04 36.59 -26.44
C SER A 230 4.37 36.83 -24.95
N GLY A 231 5.07 35.90 -24.28
CA GLY A 231 5.48 36.04 -22.88
C GLY A 231 4.43 35.64 -21.84
N ILE A 232 3.33 34.99 -22.26
CA ILE A 232 2.35 34.46 -21.30
C ILE A 232 2.98 33.28 -20.55
N LYS A 233 2.91 33.32 -19.21
CA LYS A 233 3.46 32.26 -18.37
C LYS A 233 2.74 30.92 -18.62
N PRO A 234 3.44 29.78 -18.53
CA PRO A 234 2.84 28.46 -18.74
C PRO A 234 1.60 28.18 -17.87
N ALA A 235 1.55 28.74 -16.65
CA ALA A 235 0.40 28.61 -15.75
C ALA A 235 -0.89 29.27 -16.29
N ASN A 236 -0.77 30.27 -17.16
CA ASN A 236 -1.90 31.09 -17.63
C ASN A 236 -2.22 30.81 -19.11
N VAL A 237 -1.49 29.91 -19.76
CA VAL A 237 -1.55 29.68 -21.22
C VAL A 237 -2.93 29.23 -21.71
N PHE A 238 -3.80 28.73 -20.83
CA PHE A 238 -5.16 28.28 -21.12
C PHE A 238 -6.26 29.13 -20.45
N ASP A 239 -5.95 30.33 -19.96
CA ASP A 239 -6.96 31.23 -19.40
C ASP A 239 -7.87 31.80 -20.48
N ASP A 240 -7.28 32.27 -21.58
CA ASP A 240 -8.05 32.69 -22.74
C ASP A 240 -8.57 31.48 -23.53
N PRO A 241 -9.86 31.45 -23.91
CA PRO A 241 -10.43 30.36 -24.70
C PRO A 241 -9.70 30.13 -26.02
N ILE A 242 -9.36 28.87 -26.31
CA ILE A 242 -8.93 28.44 -27.66
C ILE A 242 -10.18 27.98 -28.39
N LEU A 243 -10.53 28.62 -29.52
CA LEU A 243 -11.74 28.32 -30.25
C LEU A 243 -11.51 27.20 -31.28
N HIS A 244 -12.50 26.32 -31.45
CA HIS A 244 -12.45 25.29 -32.48
C HIS A 244 -12.65 25.91 -33.87
N PRO A 245 -11.76 25.69 -34.85
CA PRO A 245 -11.78 26.41 -36.13
C PRO A 245 -13.08 26.21 -36.93
N ARG A 246 -13.67 25.00 -36.86
CA ARG A 246 -14.93 24.69 -37.56
C ARG A 246 -16.20 25.18 -36.84
N PHE A 247 -16.18 25.30 -35.52
CA PHE A 247 -17.42 25.44 -34.72
C PHE A 247 -17.47 26.75 -33.91
N GLY A 248 -16.36 27.47 -33.81
CA GLY A 248 -16.25 28.69 -32.98
C GLY A 248 -16.38 28.45 -31.48
N THR A 249 -16.58 27.20 -31.03
CA THR A 249 -16.78 26.88 -29.61
C THR A 249 -15.45 26.75 -28.85
N PRO A 250 -15.38 27.19 -27.58
CA PRO A 250 -14.20 26.99 -26.74
C PRO A 250 -13.82 25.51 -26.52
N ILE A 251 -12.57 25.16 -26.81
CA ILE A 251 -11.97 23.86 -26.49
C ILE A 251 -11.58 23.88 -25.01
N ARG A 252 -12.38 23.23 -24.16
CA ARG A 252 -12.11 23.13 -22.71
C ARG A 252 -11.44 21.83 -22.30
N ARG A 253 -11.74 20.75 -23.04
CA ARG A 253 -11.32 19.38 -22.73
C ARG A 253 -10.90 18.68 -24.00
N VAL A 254 -9.80 17.94 -23.91
CA VAL A 254 -9.20 17.17 -25.01
C VAL A 254 -8.99 15.73 -24.56
N PHE A 255 -9.00 14.80 -25.52
CA PHE A 255 -8.55 13.44 -25.23
C PHE A 255 -7.03 13.42 -25.31
N CYS A 256 -6.38 12.81 -24.33
CA CYS A 256 -4.93 12.64 -24.29
C CYS A 256 -4.60 11.14 -24.21
N PHE A 257 -3.62 10.68 -24.98
CA PHE A 257 -3.11 9.33 -24.88
C PHE A 257 -2.53 9.05 -23.50
N THR A 258 -2.63 7.80 -23.06
CA THR A 258 -2.01 7.33 -21.83
C THR A 258 -0.69 6.65 -22.15
N ASP A 259 0.37 7.00 -21.42
CA ASP A 259 1.70 6.43 -21.60
C ASP A 259 1.82 4.98 -21.08
N GLN A 260 0.79 4.43 -20.44
CA GLN A 260 0.88 3.14 -19.76
C GLN A 260 0.37 1.98 -20.63
N PRO A 261 1.25 1.04 -21.04
CA PRO A 261 0.80 -0.26 -21.51
C PRO A 261 0.15 -0.99 -20.34
N GLY A 262 -1.06 -1.50 -20.52
CA GLY A 262 -1.78 -2.23 -19.49
C GLY A 262 -2.76 -3.22 -20.11
N MET A 263 -3.14 -4.26 -19.36
CA MET A 263 -4.28 -5.10 -19.74
C MET A 263 -5.57 -4.29 -19.58
N PHE A 264 -6.44 -4.37 -20.58
CA PHE A 264 -7.70 -3.64 -20.61
C PHE A 264 -8.86 -4.57 -21.01
N THR A 265 -10.03 -4.27 -20.47
CA THR A 265 -11.28 -4.95 -20.81
C THR A 265 -12.27 -3.93 -21.37
N SER A 266 -12.95 -4.26 -22.46
CA SER A 266 -14.04 -3.43 -22.98
C SER A 266 -15.32 -3.65 -22.17
N VAL A 267 -15.97 -2.57 -21.78
CA VAL A 267 -17.29 -2.55 -21.15
C VAL A 267 -18.26 -1.80 -22.07
N PHE A 268 -19.47 -2.34 -22.21
CA PHE A 268 -20.54 -1.77 -23.01
C PHE A 268 -21.47 -0.93 -22.14
N SER A 269 -21.73 0.33 -22.53
CA SER A 269 -22.84 1.10 -21.94
C SER A 269 -24.12 0.78 -22.71
N ARG A 270 -25.06 0.09 -22.07
CA ARG A 270 -26.36 -0.26 -22.69
C ARG A 270 -27.39 0.87 -22.62
N LYS A 271 -27.16 1.91 -21.79
CA LYS A 271 -28.17 2.92 -21.44
C LYS A 271 -28.53 3.91 -22.56
N ASP A 272 -27.73 4.04 -23.61
CA ASP A 272 -27.93 5.06 -24.66
C ASP A 272 -28.17 4.46 -26.06
N ALA A 273 -28.35 3.15 -26.18
CA ALA A 273 -28.63 2.51 -27.46
C ALA A 273 -30.15 2.38 -27.66
N PRO A 274 -30.81 3.17 -28.54
CA PRO A 274 -32.14 2.82 -28.99
C PRO A 274 -32.10 1.41 -29.55
N GLN A 275 -33.05 0.57 -29.11
CA GLN A 275 -33.15 -0.87 -29.34
C GLN A 275 -33.13 -1.31 -30.82
N LYS A 276 -33.13 -0.34 -31.76
CA LYS A 276 -33.08 -0.51 -33.22
C LYS A 276 -31.69 -0.42 -33.86
N VAL A 277 -30.61 -0.09 -33.14
CA VAL A 277 -29.23 -0.05 -33.70
C VAL A 277 -28.41 -1.27 -33.23
N LEU A 278 -29.02 -2.45 -33.27
CA LEU A 278 -28.31 -3.73 -33.11
C LEU A 278 -27.80 -4.29 -34.45
N GLY A 279 -28.15 -3.65 -35.56
CA GLY A 279 -27.48 -3.83 -36.85
C GLY A 279 -26.61 -2.61 -37.15
N SER A 280 -25.31 -2.84 -37.37
CA SER A 280 -24.47 -1.97 -38.24
C SER A 280 -23.79 -0.72 -37.66
N SER A 281 -23.49 -0.62 -36.36
CA SER A 281 -22.42 0.29 -35.91
C SER A 281 -21.51 -0.35 -34.86
N PRO A 282 -20.34 -0.91 -35.25
CA PRO A 282 -19.44 -1.64 -34.35
C PRO A 282 -18.85 -0.83 -33.18
N ASN A 283 -18.98 0.50 -33.23
CA ASN A 283 -18.24 1.45 -32.39
C ASN A 283 -19.10 2.28 -31.41
N ALA A 284 -20.42 2.07 -31.36
CA ALA A 284 -21.27 2.87 -30.49
C ALA A 284 -21.11 2.43 -29.01
N PHE A 285 -20.43 3.27 -28.22
CA PHE A 285 -20.37 3.26 -26.75
C PHE A 285 -19.53 2.17 -26.05
N ARG A 286 -18.45 1.68 -26.67
CA ARG A 286 -17.43 0.89 -25.93
C ARG A 286 -16.53 1.81 -25.10
N LYS A 287 -16.48 1.57 -23.80
CA LYS A 287 -15.48 2.13 -22.90
C LYS A 287 -14.47 1.04 -22.55
N TRP A 288 -13.23 1.43 -22.29
CA TRP A 288 -12.17 0.50 -21.94
C TRP A 288 -11.74 0.79 -20.51
N LEU A 289 -11.71 -0.25 -19.68
CA LEU A 289 -11.28 -0.15 -18.29
C LEU A 289 -9.96 -0.89 -18.14
N LYS A 290 -9.02 -0.24 -17.46
CA LYS A 290 -7.73 -0.84 -17.10
C LYS A 290 -7.92 -1.67 -15.84
N HIS A 291 -7.28 -2.83 -15.75
CA HIS A 291 -7.34 -3.63 -14.53
C HIS A 291 -6.66 -2.90 -13.36
N ALA A 292 -7.30 -2.88 -12.19
CA ALA A 292 -6.78 -2.18 -11.01
C ALA A 292 -5.57 -2.90 -10.38
N GLY A 293 -5.42 -4.20 -10.65
CA GLY A 293 -4.34 -5.01 -10.14
C GLY A 293 -4.48 -6.47 -10.49
N PHE A 294 -3.70 -7.29 -9.79
CA PHE A 294 -3.60 -8.71 -10.02
C PHE A 294 -3.92 -9.47 -8.73
N ALA A 295 -4.65 -10.57 -8.85
CA ALA A 295 -4.97 -11.45 -7.73
C ALA A 295 -3.79 -12.36 -7.40
N CYS A 296 -3.09 -12.86 -8.42
CA CYS A 296 -1.91 -13.70 -8.26
C CYS A 296 -0.95 -13.57 -9.44
N LEU A 297 0.25 -14.12 -9.25
CA LEU A 297 1.20 -14.42 -10.31
C LEU A 297 1.25 -15.93 -10.51
N GLU A 298 0.96 -16.39 -11.73
CA GLU A 298 1.15 -17.76 -12.18
C GLU A 298 2.57 -17.92 -12.73
N LEU A 299 3.25 -18.99 -12.31
CA LEU A 299 4.57 -19.39 -12.77
C LEU A 299 4.56 -20.86 -13.17
N ASN A 300 4.81 -21.15 -14.44
CA ASN A 300 5.12 -22.50 -14.86
C ASN A 300 6.59 -22.81 -14.52
N ARG A 301 6.83 -23.80 -13.65
CA ARG A 301 8.19 -24.14 -13.18
C ARG A 301 9.05 -24.84 -14.23
N GLU A 302 8.43 -25.48 -15.22
CA GLU A 302 9.13 -26.18 -16.29
C GLU A 302 9.55 -25.22 -17.41
N THR A 303 8.62 -24.39 -17.88
CA THR A 303 8.85 -23.48 -19.01
C THR A 303 9.40 -22.12 -18.59
N GLY A 304 9.19 -21.73 -17.32
CA GLY A 304 9.49 -20.38 -16.83
C GLY A 304 8.52 -19.30 -17.32
N GLU A 305 7.43 -19.72 -17.97
CA GLU A 305 6.35 -18.83 -18.39
C GLU A 305 5.67 -18.21 -17.17
N ARG A 306 5.41 -16.91 -17.26
CA ARG A 306 4.90 -16.10 -16.17
C ARG A 306 3.69 -15.32 -16.63
N ARG A 307 2.68 -15.27 -15.78
CA ARG A 307 1.42 -14.63 -16.10
C ARG A 307 0.86 -13.94 -14.87
N LEU A 308 0.60 -12.64 -15.01
CA LEU A 308 -0.13 -11.89 -13.99
C LEU A 308 -1.63 -12.07 -14.24
N VAL A 309 -2.35 -12.58 -13.24
CA VAL A 309 -3.78 -12.86 -13.36
C VAL A 309 -4.58 -11.69 -12.80
N PRO A 310 -5.33 -10.94 -13.63
CA PRO A 310 -6.15 -9.84 -13.14
C PRO A 310 -7.25 -10.32 -12.19
N VAL A 311 -7.64 -9.48 -11.22
CA VAL A 311 -8.68 -9.82 -10.22
C VAL A 311 -9.99 -10.25 -10.89
N ALA A 312 -10.41 -9.53 -11.94
CA ALA A 312 -11.63 -9.84 -12.68
C ALA A 312 -11.63 -11.24 -13.33
N GLU A 313 -10.46 -11.70 -13.75
CA GLU A 313 -10.29 -13.04 -14.32
C GLU A 313 -10.28 -14.09 -13.21
N ALA A 314 -9.47 -13.89 -12.17
CA ALA A 314 -9.36 -14.81 -11.04
C ALA A 314 -10.71 -15.08 -10.39
N MET A 315 -11.58 -14.06 -10.28
CA MET A 315 -12.94 -14.19 -9.78
C MET A 315 -13.82 -15.15 -10.61
N ARG A 316 -13.62 -15.22 -11.93
CA ARG A 316 -14.38 -16.13 -12.81
C ARG A 316 -13.96 -17.60 -12.66
N VAL A 317 -12.72 -17.82 -12.22
CA VAL A 317 -12.11 -19.16 -12.09
C VAL A 317 -11.77 -19.50 -10.65
N LYS A 318 -12.39 -18.83 -9.67
CA LYS A 318 -12.04 -18.90 -8.23
C LYS A 318 -12.05 -20.32 -7.64
N SER A 319 -12.78 -21.26 -8.24
CA SER A 319 -12.86 -22.66 -7.82
C SER A 319 -11.95 -23.61 -8.62
N ARG A 320 -11.18 -23.10 -9.59
CA ARG A 320 -10.32 -23.91 -10.43
C ARG A 320 -8.90 -23.96 -9.85
N SER A 321 -8.40 -25.17 -9.69
CA SER A 321 -6.99 -25.43 -9.43
C SER A 321 -6.10 -24.82 -10.52
N ALA A 322 -4.83 -24.57 -10.19
CA ALA A 322 -3.84 -24.24 -11.20
C ALA A 322 -3.66 -25.43 -12.16
N SER A 323 -3.29 -25.13 -13.40
CA SER A 323 -2.89 -26.18 -14.35
C SER A 323 -1.67 -26.94 -13.82
N GLU A 324 -1.49 -28.18 -14.29
CA GLU A 324 -0.31 -28.98 -13.95
C GLU A 324 1.00 -28.22 -14.27
N GLY A 325 1.97 -28.29 -13.35
CA GLY A 325 3.24 -27.55 -13.45
C GLY A 325 3.18 -26.04 -13.16
N VAL A 326 1.99 -25.47 -12.93
CA VAL A 326 1.79 -24.05 -12.63
C VAL A 326 1.61 -23.81 -11.14
N VAL A 327 2.43 -22.89 -10.62
CA VAL A 327 2.41 -22.46 -9.23
C VAL A 327 1.85 -21.03 -9.15
N ARG A 328 0.99 -20.76 -8.17
CA ARG A 328 0.36 -19.45 -7.96
C ARG A 328 0.89 -18.78 -6.70
N PHE A 329 1.40 -17.56 -6.86
CA PHE A 329 1.78 -16.68 -5.75
C PHE A 329 0.68 -15.65 -5.50
N TYR A 330 0.20 -15.60 -4.27
CA TYR A 330 -0.81 -14.66 -3.78
C TYR A 330 -0.17 -13.63 -2.83
N LYS A 331 -0.87 -12.52 -2.59
CA LYS A 331 -0.46 -11.61 -1.52
C LYS A 331 -0.62 -12.31 -0.17
N GLY A 332 0.30 -12.06 0.74
CA GLY A 332 0.34 -12.71 2.05
C GLY A 332 1.02 -14.08 2.04
N ASP A 333 1.28 -14.69 0.89
CA ASP A 333 2.11 -15.90 0.85
C ASP A 333 3.51 -15.59 1.37
N THR A 334 4.05 -16.50 2.18
CA THR A 334 5.42 -16.43 2.69
C THR A 334 6.32 -17.27 1.79
N VAL A 335 7.40 -16.65 1.32
CA VAL A 335 8.37 -17.25 0.41
C VAL A 335 9.79 -17.16 0.96
N ILE A 336 10.60 -18.19 0.68
CA ILE A 336 12.00 -18.25 1.07
C ILE A 336 12.85 -17.73 -0.08
N HIS A 337 13.65 -16.69 0.18
CA HIS A 337 14.50 -16.12 -0.83
C HIS A 337 15.78 -16.97 -1.02
N PRO A 338 16.12 -17.37 -2.26
CA PRO A 338 17.08 -18.45 -2.52
C PRO A 338 18.55 -18.11 -2.22
N LYS A 339 18.89 -16.83 -1.99
CA LYS A 339 20.29 -16.41 -1.76
C LYS A 339 20.64 -16.21 -0.29
N ASP A 340 19.71 -15.64 0.47
CA ASP A 340 19.91 -15.28 1.88
C ASP A 340 19.13 -16.19 2.82
N GLY A 341 18.29 -17.09 2.30
CA GLY A 341 17.49 -18.05 3.08
C GLY A 341 16.42 -17.40 3.95
N ARG A 342 16.27 -16.06 3.88
CA ARG A 342 15.33 -15.32 4.72
C ARG A 342 13.90 -15.45 4.19
N HIS A 343 12.94 -15.35 5.09
CA HIS A 343 11.52 -15.42 4.78
C HIS A 343 10.97 -14.04 4.44
N TYR A 344 10.22 -13.96 3.34
CA TYR A 344 9.61 -12.75 2.85
C TYR A 344 8.13 -12.95 2.56
N VAL A 345 7.31 -11.94 2.79
CA VAL A 345 5.87 -11.95 2.48
C VAL A 345 5.65 -11.26 1.15
N VAL A 346 4.85 -11.86 0.27
CA VAL A 346 4.46 -11.25 -1.00
C VAL A 346 3.46 -10.12 -0.73
N CYS A 347 3.81 -8.88 -1.09
CA CYS A 347 2.97 -7.72 -0.83
C CYS A 347 2.31 -7.16 -2.10
N GLN A 348 3.03 -7.18 -3.23
CA GLN A 348 2.56 -6.58 -4.48
C GLN A 348 3.05 -7.35 -5.70
N PHE A 349 2.33 -7.18 -6.80
CA PHE A 349 2.70 -7.67 -8.12
C PHE A 349 2.98 -6.48 -9.05
N LYS A 350 4.02 -6.57 -9.88
CA LYS A 350 4.29 -5.58 -10.93
C LYS A 350 4.45 -6.25 -12.29
N ASN A 351 3.93 -5.58 -13.32
CA ASN A 351 4.10 -5.96 -14.71
C ASN A 351 5.47 -5.50 -15.24
N GLU A 352 6.53 -6.05 -14.67
CA GLU A 352 7.91 -5.82 -15.10
C GLU A 352 8.56 -7.16 -15.45
N GLY A 353 9.16 -7.27 -16.64
CA GLY A 353 9.89 -8.46 -17.07
C GLY A 353 9.04 -9.73 -17.14
N GLY A 354 7.74 -9.64 -17.43
CA GLY A 354 6.79 -10.78 -17.49
C GLY A 354 6.08 -11.09 -16.16
N GLY A 355 6.37 -10.35 -15.10
CA GLY A 355 5.78 -10.54 -13.77
C GLY A 355 6.85 -10.55 -12.69
N MET A 356 6.63 -9.73 -11.65
CA MET A 356 7.54 -9.56 -10.53
C MET A 356 6.78 -9.57 -9.21
N LEU A 357 7.30 -10.30 -8.23
CA LEU A 357 6.86 -10.21 -6.84
C LEU A 357 7.64 -9.11 -6.13
N VAL A 358 6.93 -8.29 -5.37
CA VAL A 358 7.51 -7.34 -4.43
C VAL A 358 7.21 -7.86 -3.03
N CYS A 359 8.26 -8.20 -2.30
CA CYS A 359 8.17 -8.86 -1.00
C CYS A 359 8.90 -8.06 0.08
N THR A 360 8.45 -8.17 1.32
CA THR A 360 9.12 -7.58 2.50
C THR A 360 9.53 -8.69 3.46
N LEU A 361 10.55 -8.46 4.29
CA LEU A 361 10.89 -9.42 5.35
C LEU A 361 9.65 -9.73 6.19
N VAL A 362 9.49 -10.97 6.61
CA VAL A 362 8.29 -11.42 7.35
C VAL A 362 8.09 -10.66 8.68
N THR A 363 9.19 -10.15 9.25
CA THR A 363 9.20 -9.36 10.48
C THR A 363 8.98 -7.87 10.26
N GLU A 364 9.06 -7.37 9.03
CA GLU A 364 8.99 -5.94 8.69
C GLU A 364 7.54 -5.46 8.67
N ALA A 365 7.25 -4.37 9.40
CA ALA A 365 5.90 -3.82 9.53
C ALA A 365 5.69 -2.51 8.75
N ARG A 366 6.76 -1.89 8.24
CA ARG A 366 6.65 -0.70 7.39
C ARG A 366 6.06 -1.06 6.02
N PRO A 367 5.28 -0.16 5.42
CA PRO A 367 4.75 -0.39 4.07
C PRO A 367 5.88 -0.39 3.02
N VAL A 368 5.66 -1.13 1.93
CA VAL A 368 6.60 -1.27 0.79
C VAL A 368 7.19 0.05 0.30
N ARG A 369 6.43 1.15 0.34
CA ARG A 369 6.85 2.48 -0.13
C ARG A 369 7.98 3.12 0.71
N GLU A 370 8.14 2.68 1.96
CA GLU A 370 9.16 3.16 2.90
C GLU A 370 10.40 2.25 2.94
N LEU A 371 10.42 1.21 2.09
CA LEU A 371 11.45 0.17 2.09
C LEU A 371 12.35 0.24 0.86
N SER A 372 13.59 -0.18 1.05
CA SER A 372 14.62 -0.36 0.02
C SER A 372 15.19 -1.76 0.12
N SER A 373 16.01 -2.15 -0.87
CA SER A 373 16.66 -3.46 -0.86
C SER A 373 17.54 -3.70 0.38
N ALA A 374 18.11 -2.63 0.94
CA ALA A 374 18.92 -2.67 2.15
C ALA A 374 18.07 -2.77 3.43
N THR A 375 16.81 -2.35 3.38
CA THR A 375 15.94 -2.26 4.56
C THR A 375 14.85 -3.32 4.62
N GLY A 376 14.97 -4.38 3.80
CA GLY A 376 14.10 -5.56 3.85
C GLY A 376 13.17 -5.75 2.65
N LEU A 377 13.27 -4.93 1.60
CA LEU A 377 12.52 -5.12 0.34
C LEU A 377 13.25 -6.11 -0.59
N LYS A 378 12.51 -7.06 -1.18
CA LYS A 378 13.00 -7.89 -2.29
C LYS A 378 12.07 -7.81 -3.48
N LYS A 379 12.68 -7.80 -4.66
CA LYS A 379 12.01 -7.81 -5.95
C LYS A 379 12.41 -9.08 -6.69
N LEU A 380 11.51 -10.05 -6.78
CA LEU A 380 11.75 -11.35 -7.39
C LEU A 380 11.20 -11.37 -8.83
N LYS A 381 12.10 -11.58 -9.80
CA LYS A 381 11.77 -11.62 -11.24
C LYS A 381 12.75 -12.52 -11.99
N GLY A 382 12.32 -13.05 -13.14
CA GLY A 382 13.15 -13.93 -13.97
C GLY A 382 13.69 -15.12 -13.17
N ARG A 383 15.01 -15.35 -13.24
CA ARG A 383 15.67 -16.50 -12.60
C ARG A 383 15.51 -16.56 -11.07
N SER A 384 15.40 -15.42 -10.38
CA SER A 384 15.24 -15.44 -8.91
C SER A 384 13.85 -15.92 -8.49
N LEU A 385 12.83 -15.63 -9.31
CA LEU A 385 11.47 -16.11 -9.10
C LEU A 385 11.37 -17.63 -9.33
N MET A 386 12.09 -18.18 -10.30
CA MET A 386 12.15 -19.64 -10.55
C MET A 386 12.69 -20.45 -9.38
N LYS A 387 13.52 -19.84 -8.54
CA LYS A 387 14.19 -20.50 -7.40
C LYS A 387 13.52 -20.22 -6.07
N VAL A 388 12.48 -19.38 -6.03
CA VAL A 388 11.78 -19.08 -4.78
C VAL A 388 10.97 -20.31 -4.35
N MET A 389 10.93 -20.60 -3.06
CA MET A 389 10.14 -21.68 -2.47
C MET A 389 9.07 -21.10 -1.56
N PHE A 390 7.95 -21.80 -1.37
CA PHE A 390 7.02 -21.46 -0.30
C PHE A 390 7.65 -21.83 1.03
N ALA A 391 7.30 -21.09 2.09
CA ALA A 391 7.74 -21.44 3.45
C ALA A 391 6.83 -22.50 4.11
N ASP A 392 5.63 -22.72 3.55
CA ASP A 392 4.62 -23.67 4.06
C ASP A 392 4.67 -25.03 3.33
N GLU A 393 5.69 -25.28 2.50
CA GLU A 393 6.06 -26.58 1.92
C GLU A 393 7.28 -27.12 2.65
#